data_AF-A0A1A9EV65-F1
#
_entry.id   AF-A0A1A9EV65-F1
#
_cell.length_a   1.000
_cell.length_b   1.000
_cell.length_c   1.000
_cell.angle_alpha   90.00
_cell.angle_beta   90.00
_cell.angle_gamma   90.00
#
_symmetry.space_group_name_H-M   'P 1'
#
loop_
_entity.id
_entity.type
_entity.pdbx_description
1 polymer ?
#
loop_
_entity_poly.entity_id
_entity_poly.type
_entity_poly.pdbx_seq_one_letter_code
_entity_poly.pdbx_strand_id
1 'polypeptide(L)'
;MAGFKAFVRQVLFESQVGACAESCMLVKTRMELDGKNDELYAHAGLHLQRMKQLFTRLVEGDRQRGTLIASTPVAELARYLQIQLMGLRSYKACGGENTAIEAVIGRLFAGYEA
;
A
#
# COMPACT_ATOMS: atom_id res chain seq x y z
N MET A 1 14.00 -3.71 0.67
CA MET A 1 13.46 -2.39 0.23
C MET A 1 13.14 -2.28 -1.27
N ALA A 2 14.09 -2.56 -2.17
CA ALA A 2 13.85 -2.46 -3.62
C ALA A 2 12.64 -3.28 -4.09
N GLY A 3 12.43 -4.48 -3.52
CA GLY A 3 11.29 -5.34 -3.83
C GLY A 3 9.93 -4.71 -3.53
N PHE A 4 9.78 -3.96 -2.43
CA PHE A 4 8.53 -3.25 -2.14
C PHE A 4 8.31 -2.08 -3.08
N LYS A 5 9.35 -1.28 -3.35
CA LYS A 5 9.27 -0.18 -4.34
C LYS A 5 8.87 -0.73 -5.72
N ALA A 6 9.42 -1.88 -6.13
CA ALA A 6 9.06 -2.58 -7.37
C ALA A 6 7.60 -3.08 -7.35
N PHE A 7 7.15 -3.70 -6.26
CA PHE A 7 5.76 -4.11 -6.09
C PHE A 7 4.79 -2.93 -6.22
N VAL A 8 5.08 -1.79 -5.58
CA VAL A 8 4.23 -0.60 -5.69
C VAL A 8 4.18 -0.08 -7.13
N ARG A 9 5.32 -0.07 -7.84
CA ARG A 9 5.36 0.30 -9.27
C ARG A 9 4.53 -0.64 -10.13
N GLN A 10 4.72 -1.94 -9.96
CA GLN A 10 3.96 -2.96 -10.69
C GLN A 10 2.46 -2.77 -10.47
N VAL A 11 2.06 -2.55 -9.21
CA VAL A 11 0.66 -2.35 -8.84
C VAL A 11 0.06 -1.06 -9.42
N LEU A 12 0.86 0.00 -9.60
CA LEU A 12 0.38 1.31 -10.07
C LEU A 12 0.53 1.53 -11.57
N PHE A 13 1.46 0.85 -12.24
CA PHE A 13 1.82 1.14 -13.63
C PHE A 13 1.69 -0.07 -14.55
N GLU A 14 1.77 -1.29 -14.04
CA GLU A 14 1.77 -2.52 -14.85
C GLU A 14 0.45 -3.30 -14.73
N SER A 15 -0.66 -2.64 -14.39
CA SER A 15 -1.97 -3.29 -14.38
C SER A 15 -2.28 -3.88 -15.76
N GLN A 16 -2.31 -5.21 -15.85
CA GLN A 16 -2.49 -5.97 -17.08
C GLN A 16 -3.76 -5.57 -17.84
N VAL A 17 -3.75 -5.77 -19.16
CA VAL A 17 -4.93 -5.63 -20.02
C VAL A 17 -6.10 -6.42 -19.42
N GLY A 18 -7.12 -5.70 -18.96
CA GLY A 18 -8.32 -6.27 -18.32
C GLY A 18 -8.33 -6.34 -16.78
N ALA A 19 -7.27 -5.90 -16.09
CA ALA A 19 -7.14 -6.05 -14.64
C ALA A 19 -7.16 -4.72 -13.86
N CYS A 20 -8.26 -4.55 -13.10
CA CYS A 20 -8.43 -3.78 -11.87
C CYS A 20 -8.31 -2.25 -11.95
N ALA A 21 -9.42 -1.58 -11.59
CA ALA A 21 -9.57 -0.13 -11.53
C ALA A 21 -8.33 0.60 -10.96
N GLU A 22 -8.06 1.81 -11.48
CA GLU A 22 -6.96 2.67 -11.00
C GLU A 22 -7.02 2.89 -9.47
N SER A 23 -8.23 2.88 -8.92
CA SER A 23 -8.54 2.93 -7.50
C SER A 23 -8.54 1.56 -6.80
N CYS A 24 -8.16 1.51 -5.52
CA CYS A 24 -8.32 0.31 -4.70
C CYS A 24 -9.80 -0.04 -4.46
N MET A 25 -10.25 -1.20 -4.94
CA MET A 25 -11.63 -1.67 -4.77
C MET A 25 -12.03 -1.82 -3.30
N LEU A 26 -11.15 -2.34 -2.44
CA LEU A 26 -11.45 -2.52 -1.00
C LEU A 26 -11.80 -1.22 -0.30
N VAL A 27 -11.15 -0.12 -0.69
CA VAL A 27 -11.39 1.21 -0.11
C VAL A 27 -12.74 1.75 -0.58
N LYS A 28 -13.03 1.68 -1.89
CA LYS A 28 -14.34 2.09 -2.43
C LYS A 28 -15.49 1.30 -1.80
N THR A 29 -15.36 -0.02 -1.71
CA THR A 29 -16.37 -0.88 -1.09
C THR A 29 -16.70 -0.42 0.32
N ARG A 30 -15.71 -0.05 1.14
CA ARG A 30 -15.97 0.48 2.48
C ARG A 30 -16.63 1.85 2.47
N MET A 31 -16.20 2.76 1.58
CA MET A 31 -16.77 4.11 1.52
C MET A 31 -18.21 4.11 0.98
N GLU A 32 -18.54 3.22 0.04
CA GLU A 32 -19.83 3.19 -0.63
C GLU A 32 -20.89 2.39 0.14
N LEU A 33 -20.48 1.32 0.85
CA LEU A 33 -21.38 0.37 1.50
C LEU A 33 -21.54 0.57 3.01
N ASP A 34 -20.90 1.58 3.59
CA ASP A 34 -21.11 1.94 5.00
C ASP A 34 -22.60 2.20 5.29
N GLY A 35 -23.16 1.45 6.23
CA GLY A 35 -24.61 1.47 6.55
C GLY A 35 -25.55 0.96 5.45
N LYS A 36 -25.03 0.40 4.34
CA LYS A 36 -25.84 -0.15 3.24
C LYS A 36 -25.70 -1.66 3.06
N ASN A 37 -24.52 -2.20 3.35
CA ASN A 37 -24.26 -3.64 3.31
C ASN A 37 -23.13 -3.99 4.29
N ASP A 38 -23.51 -4.34 5.52
CA ASP A 38 -22.59 -4.60 6.61
C ASP A 38 -21.67 -5.80 6.35
N GLU A 39 -22.17 -6.82 5.63
CA GLU A 39 -21.40 -8.02 5.29
C GLU A 39 -20.21 -7.67 4.38
N LEU A 40 -20.48 -7.00 3.26
CA LEU A 40 -19.43 -6.61 2.31
C LEU A 40 -18.51 -5.54 2.91
N TYR A 41 -19.05 -4.63 3.74
CA TYR A 41 -18.25 -3.65 4.47
C TYR A 41 -17.25 -4.32 5.42
N ALA A 42 -17.71 -5.31 6.20
CA ALA A 42 -16.87 -6.09 7.09
C ALA A 42 -15.83 -6.90 6.31
N HIS A 43 -16.24 -7.55 5.21
CA HIS A 43 -15.36 -8.34 4.36
C HIS A 43 -14.22 -7.50 3.75
N ALA A 44 -14.53 -6.32 3.24
CA ALA A 44 -13.52 -5.38 2.75
C ALA A 44 -12.57 -4.91 3.87
N GLY A 45 -13.09 -4.69 5.08
CA GLY A 45 -12.29 -4.39 6.26
C GLY A 45 -11.29 -5.49 6.62
N LEU A 46 -11.72 -6.75 6.58
CA LEU A 46 -10.85 -7.90 6.84
C LEU A 46 -9.69 -7.98 5.84
N HIS A 47 -9.94 -7.72 4.55
CA HIS A 47 -8.88 -7.73 3.55
C HIS A 47 -7.90 -6.58 3.70
N LEU A 48 -8.36 -5.38 4.09
CA LEU A 48 -7.45 -4.28 4.43
C LEU A 48 -6.59 -4.62 5.65
N GLN A 49 -7.14 -5.29 6.65
CA GLN A 49 -6.38 -5.79 7.80
C GLN A 49 -5.34 -6.84 7.38
N ARG A 50 -5.71 -7.78 6.49
CA ARG A 50 -4.78 -8.80 5.96
C ARG A 50 -3.63 -8.16 5.19
N MET A 51 -3.88 -7.12 4.39
CA MET A 51 -2.84 -6.38 3.68
C MET A 51 -1.83 -5.76 4.65
N LYS A 52 -2.32 -5.13 5.74
CA LYS A 52 -1.45 -4.60 6.81
C LYS A 52 -0.55 -5.67 7.42
N GLN A 53 -1.11 -6.85 7.71
CA GLN A 53 -0.37 -7.96 8.29
C GLN A 53 0.71 -8.48 7.33
N LEU A 54 0.40 -8.56 6.02
CA LEU A 54 1.39 -8.90 4.99
C LEU A 54 2.54 -7.88 4.96
N PHE A 55 2.24 -6.58 4.99
CA PHE A 55 3.28 -5.54 5.02
C PHE A 55 4.11 -5.60 6.29
N THR A 56 3.48 -5.87 7.44
CA THR A 56 4.19 -6.05 8.72
C THR A 56 5.21 -7.19 8.63
N ARG A 57 4.83 -8.34 8.06
CA ARG A 57 5.75 -9.47 7.87
C ARG A 57 6.89 -9.15 6.90
N LEU A 58 6.60 -8.44 5.81
CA LEU A 58 7.63 -8.04 4.83
C LEU A 58 8.66 -7.11 5.47
N VAL A 59 8.19 -6.08 6.18
CA VAL A 59 9.05 -5.10 6.86
C VAL A 59 9.87 -5.77 7.98
N GLU A 60 9.27 -6.67 8.77
CA GLU A 60 10.00 -7.43 9.79
C GLU A 60 11.13 -8.27 9.18
N GLY A 61 10.85 -8.98 8.07
CA GLY A 61 11.86 -9.78 7.38
C GLY A 61 13.00 -8.92 6.81
N ASP A 62 12.68 -7.72 6.30
CA ASP A 62 13.69 -6.77 5.82
C ASP A 62 14.56 -6.21 6.97
N ARG A 63 13.96 -5.97 8.15
CA ARG A 63 14.69 -5.56 9.37
C ARG A 63 15.63 -6.67 9.86
N GLN A 64 15.17 -7.92 9.88
CA GLN A 64 15.99 -9.07 10.28
C GLN A 64 17.18 -9.32 9.34
N ARG A 65 17.06 -8.94 8.07
CA ARG A 65 18.17 -8.96 7.09
C ARG A 65 19.13 -7.78 7.20
N GLY A 66 18.89 -6.83 8.11
CA GLY A 66 19.72 -5.63 8.26
C GLY A 66 19.52 -4.59 7.15
N THR A 67 18.44 -4.66 6.37
CA THR A 67 18.14 -3.67 5.32
C THR A 67 17.37 -2.45 5.83
N LEU A 68 16.92 -2.51 7.08
CA LEU A 68 16.28 -1.42 7.81
C LEU A 68 17.03 -1.19 9.11
N ILE A 69 16.98 0.04 9.61
CA ILE A 69 17.52 0.38 10.93
C ILE A 69 16.90 -0.54 11.99
N ALA A 70 17.72 -1.09 12.89
CA ALA A 70 17.27 -2.09 13.86
C ALA A 70 16.13 -1.60 14.79
N SER A 71 16.10 -0.30 15.09
CA SER A 71 15.07 0.37 15.88
C SER A 71 13.80 0.73 15.09
N THR A 72 13.71 0.35 13.80
CA THR A 72 12.55 0.66 12.96
C THR A 72 11.26 0.13 13.58
N PRO A 73 10.24 0.99 13.82
CA PRO A 73 8.95 0.57 14.33
C PRO A 73 8.15 -0.13 13.22
N VAL A 74 8.30 -1.45 13.10
CA VAL A 74 7.77 -2.27 12.00
C VAL A 74 6.27 -2.11 11.77
N ALA A 75 5.48 -2.11 12.84
CA ALA A 75 4.02 -1.96 12.74
C ALA A 75 3.59 -0.55 12.27
N GLU A 76 4.39 0.47 12.57
CA GLU A 76 4.16 1.83 12.10
C GLU A 76 4.52 1.97 10.63
N LEU A 77 5.70 1.48 10.23
CA LEU A 77 6.12 1.49 8.84
C LEU A 77 5.14 0.70 7.96
N ALA A 78 4.66 -0.46 8.40
CA ALA A 78 3.64 -1.22 7.67
C ALA A 78 2.33 -0.45 7.47
N ARG A 79 1.85 0.28 8.48
CA ARG A 79 0.67 1.15 8.37
C ARG A 79 0.92 2.30 7.42
N TYR A 80 2.07 2.96 7.54
CA TYR A 80 2.49 4.02 6.64
C TYR A 80 2.49 3.55 5.19
N LEU A 81 3.10 2.40 4.89
CA LEU A 81 3.14 1.85 3.54
C LEU A 81 1.75 1.52 2.98
N GLN A 82 0.85 1.00 3.80
CA GLN A 82 -0.55 0.78 3.43
C GLN A 82 -1.27 2.10 3.09
N ILE A 83 -1.10 3.13 3.93
CA ILE A 83 -1.66 4.46 3.71
C ILE A 83 -1.13 5.05 2.40
N GLN A 84 0.18 4.98 2.17
CA GLN A 84 0.80 5.47 0.94
C GLN A 84 0.29 4.72 -0.29
N LEU A 85 0.23 3.38 -0.28
CA LEU A 85 -0.27 2.63 -1.42
C LEU A 85 -1.74 2.97 -1.75
N MET A 86 -2.59 3.11 -0.73
CA MET A 86 -3.97 3.54 -0.90
C MET A 86 -4.06 4.96 -1.49
N GLY A 87 -3.29 5.90 -0.92
CA GLY A 87 -3.23 7.29 -1.38
C GLY A 87 -2.72 7.42 -2.81
N LEU A 88 -1.67 6.69 -3.17
CA LEU A 88 -1.09 6.69 -4.51
C LEU A 88 -2.08 6.15 -5.56
N ARG A 89 -2.83 5.09 -5.24
CA ARG A 89 -3.89 4.58 -6.12
C ARG A 89 -4.99 5.61 -6.32
N SER A 90 -5.44 6.27 -5.26
CA SER A 90 -6.45 7.32 -5.37
C SER A 90 -5.94 8.53 -6.16
N TYR A 91 -4.71 8.98 -5.88
CA TYR A 91 -4.09 10.09 -6.59
C TYR A 91 -3.96 9.80 -8.09
N LYS A 92 -3.50 8.59 -8.46
CA LYS A 92 -3.47 8.13 -9.85
C LYS A 92 -4.86 8.17 -10.50
N ALA A 93 -5.86 7.59 -9.83
CA ALA A 93 -7.25 7.55 -10.33
C ALA A 93 -7.89 8.94 -10.52
N CYS A 94 -7.36 9.97 -9.84
CA CYS A 94 -7.76 11.35 -10.01
C CYS A 94 -6.97 12.11 -11.09
N GLY A 95 -6.21 11.40 -11.94
CA GLY A 95 -5.38 12.01 -13.00
C GLY A 95 -4.03 12.53 -12.51
N GLY A 96 -3.58 12.09 -11.34
CA GLY A 96 -2.30 12.50 -10.76
C GLY A 96 -1.10 12.11 -11.62
N GLU A 97 -0.09 12.99 -11.64
CA GLU A 97 1.09 12.82 -12.48
C GLU A 97 1.95 11.61 -12.06
N ASN A 98 2.33 10.77 -13.04
CA ASN A 98 3.20 9.61 -12.80
C ASN A 98 4.56 10.01 -12.20
N THR A 99 5.09 11.17 -12.57
CA THR A 99 6.34 11.73 -12.02
C THR A 99 6.24 12.02 -10.52
N ALA A 100 5.12 12.60 -10.07
CA ALA A 100 4.85 12.84 -8.66
C ALA A 100 4.68 11.52 -7.88
N ILE A 101 3.99 10.54 -8.47
CA ILE A 101 3.84 9.19 -7.90
C ILE A 101 5.23 8.53 -7.71
N GLU A 102 6.07 8.56 -8.73
CA GLU A 102 7.43 8.01 -8.68
C GLU A 102 8.28 8.68 -7.60
N ALA A 103 8.18 9.99 -7.45
CA ALA A 103 8.88 10.73 -6.40
C ALA A 103 8.46 10.29 -5.00
N VAL A 104 7.17 9.99 -4.78
CA VAL A 104 6.68 9.43 -3.51
C VAL A 104 7.17 8.00 -3.31
N ILE A 105 7.14 7.15 -4.34
CA ILE A 105 7.68 5.78 -4.29
C ILE A 105 9.15 5.77 -3.86
N GLY A 106 9.95 6.70 -4.40
CA GLY A 106 11.36 6.86 -4.05
C GLY A 106 11.58 7.14 -2.56
N ARG A 107 10.68 7.91 -1.94
CA ARG A 107 10.77 8.35 -0.54
C ARG A 107 10.06 7.44 0.47
N LEU A 108 9.41 6.34 0.04
CA LEU A 108 8.66 5.45 0.94
C LEU A 108 9.43 4.96 2.17
N PHE A 109 10.75 4.84 2.06
CA PHE A 109 11.61 4.33 3.14
C PHE A 109 12.66 5.34 3.59
N ALA A 110 12.52 6.61 3.18
CA ALA A 110 13.44 7.66 3.61
C ALA A 110 13.42 7.76 5.14
N GLY A 111 14.59 7.64 5.78
CA GLY A 111 14.74 7.63 7.24
C GLY A 111 14.59 6.27 7.91
N TYR A 112 14.36 5.18 7.16
CA TYR A 112 14.29 3.81 7.69
C TYR A 112 15.37 2.86 7.14
N GLU A 113 16.05 3.25 6.07
CA GLU A 113 17.14 2.49 5.44
C GLU A 113 18.40 2.54 6.34
N ALA A 114 19.08 1.39 6.50
CA ALA A 114 20.28 1.22 7.32
C ALA A 114 21.58 1.61 6.58
#